data_AF-A0A7V0XH78-F1
#
_entry.id   AF-A0A7V0XH78-F1
#
_cell.length_a   1.000
_cell.length_b   1.000
_cell.length_c   1.000
_cell.angle_alpha   90.00
_cell.angle_beta   90.00
_cell.angle_gamma   90.00
#
_symmetry.space_group_name_H-M   'P 1'
#
loop_
_entity.id
_entity.type
_entity.pdbx_description
1 polymer ?
#
loop_
_entity_poly.entity_id
_entity_poly.type
_entity_poly.pdbx_seq_one_letter_code
_entity_poly.pdbx_strand_id
1 'polypeptide(L)'
;MIQGLSKISKSPQRLAEEILQISQFHPYYAQQLAAMVWQFIQNDRDKSDAVEQAAQFIITQHDNDYERLWLSFNQTDKKVLLALAQMEPKPFSDVFLKKRNIGAVSTVFSSIKRLTEESYLFKQNGLYEIEDPFFKKWLIFRRHRFIFPASS
;
A
#
# COMPACT_ATOMS: atom_id res chain seq x y z
N MET A 1 16.90 -3.53 -13.24
CA MET A 1 16.80 -3.98 -11.83
C MET A 1 17.69 -5.19 -11.54
N ILE A 2 17.43 -6.37 -12.14
CA ILE A 2 18.17 -7.62 -11.85
C ILE A 2 19.69 -7.49 -12.04
N GLN A 3 20.15 -6.90 -13.15
CA GLN A 3 21.59 -6.65 -13.40
C GLN A 3 22.25 -5.72 -12.36
N GLY A 4 21.47 -4.85 -11.73
CA GLY A 4 21.93 -4.08 -10.58
C GLY A 4 22.10 -5.01 -9.40
N LEU A 5 21.01 -5.61 -8.93
CA LEU A 5 20.98 -6.47 -7.75
C LEU A 5 21.99 -7.63 -7.79
N SER A 6 22.33 -8.16 -8.99
CA SER A 6 23.34 -9.22 -9.14
C SER A 6 24.74 -8.81 -8.71
N LYS A 7 25.02 -7.51 -8.58
CA LYS A 7 26.30 -6.99 -8.07
C LYS A 7 26.41 -7.06 -6.54
N ILE A 8 25.29 -7.19 -5.83
CA ILE A 8 25.23 -7.07 -4.37
C ILE A 8 24.54 -8.24 -3.68
N SER A 9 23.91 -9.16 -4.42
CA SER A 9 23.19 -10.30 -3.86
C SER A 9 23.37 -11.57 -4.70
N LYS A 10 23.38 -12.72 -4.02
CA LYS A 10 23.39 -14.06 -4.63
C LYS A 10 21.99 -14.49 -5.12
N SER A 11 20.94 -13.77 -4.76
CA SER A 11 19.55 -14.07 -5.15
C SER A 11 18.84 -12.86 -5.79
N PRO A 12 19.36 -12.28 -6.88
CA PRO A 12 18.83 -11.03 -7.43
C PRO A 12 17.43 -11.17 -8.05
N GLN A 13 17.04 -12.37 -8.50
CA GLN A 13 15.69 -12.65 -9.01
C GLN A 13 14.65 -12.56 -7.89
N ARG A 14 14.88 -13.25 -6.77
CA ARG A 14 14.02 -13.19 -5.57
C ARG A 14 13.79 -11.74 -5.13
N LEU A 15 14.87 -10.97 -5.01
CA LEU A 15 14.78 -9.57 -4.61
C LEU A 15 13.96 -8.74 -5.62
N ALA A 16 14.15 -8.96 -6.92
CA ALA A 16 13.39 -8.24 -7.95
C ALA A 16 11.89 -8.59 -7.91
N GLU A 17 11.55 -9.87 -7.69
CA GLU A 17 10.16 -10.32 -7.54
C GLU A 17 9.50 -9.69 -6.32
N GLU A 18 10.16 -9.71 -5.16
CA GLU A 18 9.66 -9.07 -3.94
C GLU A 18 9.48 -7.56 -4.11
N ILE A 19 10.44 -6.88 -4.75
CA ILE A 19 10.35 -5.44 -5.05
C ILE A 19 9.12 -5.16 -5.91
N LEU A 20 8.93 -5.91 -6.99
CA LEU A 20 7.80 -5.72 -7.92
C LEU A 20 6.45 -6.01 -7.25
N GLN A 21 6.39 -7.03 -6.38
CA GLN A 21 5.20 -7.35 -5.60
C GLN A 21 4.84 -6.22 -4.64
N ILE A 22 5.80 -5.70 -3.86
CA ILE A 22 5.55 -4.61 -2.93
C ILE A 22 5.18 -3.33 -3.66
N SER A 23 5.88 -3.01 -4.74
CA SER A 23 5.64 -1.79 -5.51
C SER A 23 4.40 -1.88 -6.42
N GLN A 24 3.70 -3.02 -6.43
CA GLN A 24 2.57 -3.32 -7.30
C GLN A 24 2.86 -2.98 -8.78
N PHE A 25 4.08 -3.32 -9.24
CA PHE A 25 4.56 -3.07 -10.60
C PHE A 25 4.57 -1.60 -11.06
N HIS A 26 4.40 -0.64 -10.15
CA HIS A 26 4.48 0.78 -10.48
C HIS A 26 5.96 1.23 -10.61
N PRO A 27 6.41 1.75 -11.79
CA PRO A 27 7.83 1.99 -12.05
C PRO A 27 8.53 2.90 -11.04
N TYR A 28 7.87 3.98 -10.60
CA TYR A 28 8.42 4.92 -9.63
C TYR A 28 8.70 4.25 -8.27
N TYR A 29 7.71 3.55 -7.72
CA TYR A 29 7.84 2.88 -6.42
C TYR A 29 8.80 1.69 -6.50
N ALA A 30 8.83 0.97 -7.64
CA ALA A 30 9.79 -0.09 -7.88
C ALA A 30 11.24 0.44 -7.86
N GLN A 31 11.47 1.60 -8.48
CA GLN A 31 12.78 2.25 -8.49
C GLN A 31 13.17 2.75 -7.09
N GLN A 32 12.25 3.41 -6.38
CA GLN A 32 12.47 3.89 -5.01
C GLN A 32 12.84 2.72 -4.08
N LEU A 33 12.06 1.63 -4.12
CA LEU A 33 12.32 0.45 -3.29
C LEU A 33 13.63 -0.23 -3.66
N ALA A 34 13.93 -0.41 -4.95
CA ALA A 34 15.17 -1.02 -5.39
C ALA A 34 16.40 -0.23 -4.93
N ALA A 35 16.33 1.11 -4.95
CA ALA A 35 17.40 1.96 -4.45
C ALA A 35 17.60 1.77 -2.93
N MET A 36 16.51 1.69 -2.16
CA MET A 36 16.58 1.47 -0.72
C MET A 36 17.12 0.07 -0.37
N VAL A 37 16.67 -0.97 -1.09
CA VAL A 37 17.18 -2.35 -0.94
C VAL A 37 18.68 -2.40 -1.20
N TRP A 38 19.15 -1.71 -2.23
CA TRP A 38 20.58 -1.61 -2.52
C TRP A 38 21.36 -1.00 -1.33
N GLN A 39 20.88 0.10 -0.75
CA GLN A 39 21.51 0.73 0.40
C GLN A 39 21.58 -0.22 1.61
N PHE A 40 20.49 -0.94 1.89
CA PHE A 40 20.43 -1.88 3.01
C PHE A 40 21.43 -3.02 2.85
N ILE A 41 21.52 -3.62 1.66
CA ILE A 41 22.44 -4.73 1.37
C ILE A 41 23.90 -4.28 1.36
N GLN A 42 24.19 -3.05 0.91
CA GLN A 42 25.55 -2.52 0.98
C GLN A 42 26.03 -2.32 2.42
N ASN A 43 25.13 -1.91 3.32
CA ASN A 43 25.45 -1.69 4.73
C ASN A 43 25.51 -2.99 5.53
N ASP A 44 24.77 -4.03 5.10
CA ASP A 44 24.75 -5.35 5.73
C ASP A 44 24.41 -6.43 4.69
N ARG A 45 25.41 -7.25 4.34
CA ARG A 45 25.37 -8.13 3.16
C ARG A 45 24.49 -9.37 3.32
N ASP A 46 23.97 -9.66 4.50
CA ASP A 46 23.28 -10.92 4.80
C ASP A 46 21.81 -10.76 5.24
N LYS A 47 21.13 -9.74 4.71
CA LYS A 47 19.71 -9.50 4.99
C LYS A 47 18.80 -10.25 4.03
N SER A 48 18.44 -11.47 4.41
CA SER A 48 17.39 -12.23 3.73
C SER A 48 16.07 -11.45 3.63
N ASP A 49 15.83 -10.51 4.55
CA ASP A 49 14.65 -9.64 4.67
C ASP A 49 14.88 -8.19 4.18
N ALA A 50 15.95 -7.94 3.41
CA ALA A 50 16.31 -6.59 2.97
C ALA A 50 15.18 -5.81 2.29
N VAL A 51 14.32 -6.49 1.52
CA VAL A 51 13.19 -5.87 0.81
C VAL A 51 12.11 -5.39 1.77
N GLU A 52 11.75 -6.20 2.75
CA GLU A 52 10.74 -5.82 3.74
C GLU A 52 11.30 -4.73 4.68
N GLN A 53 12.56 -4.81 5.10
CA GLN A 53 13.19 -3.75 5.89
C GLN A 53 13.24 -2.42 5.12
N ALA A 54 13.59 -2.46 3.83
CA ALA A 54 13.59 -1.27 2.97
C ALA A 54 12.19 -0.68 2.82
N ALA A 55 11.17 -1.50 2.61
CA ALA A 55 9.78 -1.05 2.53
C ALA A 55 9.32 -0.43 3.86
N GLN A 56 9.60 -1.09 4.99
CA GLN A 56 9.28 -0.57 6.32
C GLN A 56 10.00 0.75 6.61
N PHE A 57 11.25 0.89 6.16
CA PHE A 57 11.99 2.14 6.28
C PHE A 57 11.33 3.26 5.48
N ILE A 58 10.96 3.04 4.20
CA ILE A 58 10.22 4.02 3.38
C ILE A 58 8.93 4.44 4.08
N ILE A 59 8.14 3.48 4.57
CA ILE A 59 6.89 3.76 5.28
C ILE A 59 7.14 4.61 6.53
N THR A 60 8.21 4.30 7.28
CA THR A 60 8.56 5.03 8.51
C THR A 60 9.03 6.46 8.20
N GLN A 61 9.80 6.65 7.12
CA GLN A 61 10.22 7.99 6.68
C GLN A 61 9.01 8.88 6.32
N HIS A 62 7.97 8.28 5.75
CA HIS A 62 6.74 8.97 5.39
C HIS A 62 5.66 8.94 6.48
N ASP A 63 5.90 8.43 7.70
CA ASP A 63 4.86 8.25 8.73
C ASP A 63 4.12 9.56 9.03
N ASN A 64 4.86 10.66 9.20
CA ASN A 64 4.27 11.97 9.48
C ASN A 64 3.49 12.53 8.27
N ASP A 65 3.95 12.27 7.05
CA ASP A 65 3.26 12.69 5.82
C ASP A 65 1.95 11.92 5.66
N TYR A 66 1.99 10.61 5.83
CA TYR A 66 0.83 9.73 5.77
C TYR A 66 -0.15 9.98 6.90
N GLU A 67 0.31 10.34 8.12
CA GLU A 67 -0.58 10.76 9.19
C GLU A 67 -1.32 12.05 8.83
N ARG A 68 -0.61 13.06 8.31
CA ARG A 68 -1.22 14.32 7.86
C ARG A 68 -2.24 14.08 6.74
N LEU A 69 -1.87 13.27 5.75
CA LEU A 69 -2.77 12.87 4.67
C LEU A 69 -3.99 12.11 5.21
N TRP A 70 -3.78 11.17 6.12
CA TRP A 70 -4.88 10.45 6.75
C TRP A 70 -5.84 11.40 7.47
N LEU A 71 -5.33 12.39 8.20
CA LEU A 71 -6.16 13.35 8.92
C LEU A 71 -6.99 14.25 8.00
N SER A 72 -6.55 14.51 6.77
CA SER A 72 -7.31 15.34 5.82
C SER A 72 -8.56 14.64 5.24
N PHE A 73 -8.59 13.31 5.22
CA PHE A 73 -9.74 12.56 4.72
C PHE A 73 -10.95 12.62 5.65
N ASN A 74 -12.15 12.73 5.06
CA ASN A 74 -13.40 12.56 5.80
C ASN A 74 -13.63 11.09 6.18
N GLN A 75 -14.60 10.84 7.06
CA GLN A 75 -14.84 9.49 7.60
C GLN A 75 -15.23 8.46 6.54
N THR A 76 -15.95 8.86 5.49
CA THR A 76 -16.30 7.93 4.41
C THR A 76 -15.07 7.53 3.60
N ASP A 77 -14.23 8.50 3.23
CA ASP A 77 -12.99 8.25 2.48
C ASP A 77 -12.05 7.34 3.25
N LYS A 78 -11.90 7.60 4.56
CA LYS A 78 -11.14 6.73 5.48
C LYS A 78 -11.62 5.29 5.44
N LYS A 79 -12.94 5.07 5.53
CA LYS A 79 -13.52 3.72 5.48
C LYS A 79 -13.33 3.05 4.12
N VAL A 80 -13.50 3.79 3.03
CA VAL A 80 -13.28 3.27 1.66
C VAL A 80 -11.81 2.86 1.46
N LEU A 81 -10.86 3.73 1.81
CA LEU A 81 -9.42 3.45 1.72
C LEU A 81 -9.02 2.23 2.56
N LEU A 82 -9.50 2.12 3.80
CA LEU A 82 -9.22 0.95 4.64
C LEU A 82 -9.81 -0.35 4.07
N ALA A 83 -11.02 -0.29 3.50
CA ALA A 83 -11.65 -1.45 2.90
C ALA A 83 -10.90 -1.89 1.62
N LEU A 84 -10.48 -0.96 0.77
CA LEU A 84 -9.67 -1.24 -0.42
C LEU A 84 -8.26 -1.77 -0.06
N ALA A 85 -7.65 -1.25 1.00
CA ALA A 85 -6.34 -1.71 1.46
C ALA A 85 -6.33 -3.17 1.92
N GLN A 86 -7.45 -3.65 2.49
CA GLN A 86 -7.58 -4.97 3.14
C GLN A 86 -8.06 -6.10 2.22
N MET A 87 -7.85 -5.99 0.90
CA MET A 87 -8.04 -7.05 -0.13
C MET A 87 -9.36 -7.06 -0.91
N GLU A 88 -10.24 -6.05 -0.82
CA GLU A 88 -11.38 -5.96 -1.75
C GLU A 88 -11.20 -4.84 -2.77
N PRO A 89 -10.63 -5.13 -3.96
CA PRO A 89 -10.53 -4.15 -5.04
C PRO A 89 -11.89 -3.91 -5.74
N LYS A 90 -12.97 -4.54 -5.23
CA LYS A 90 -14.36 -4.42 -5.67
C LYS A 90 -15.18 -3.63 -4.64
N PRO A 91 -15.18 -2.30 -4.70
CA PRO A 91 -15.84 -1.47 -3.69
C PRO A 91 -17.38 -1.49 -3.73
N PHE A 92 -17.97 -2.31 -4.60
CA PHE A 92 -19.42 -2.47 -4.75
C PHE A 92 -19.88 -3.90 -4.50
N SER A 93 -19.01 -4.77 -4.00
CA SER A 93 -19.44 -6.10 -3.58
C SER A 93 -20.39 -5.99 -2.37
N ASP A 94 -21.35 -6.92 -2.27
CA ASP A 94 -22.21 -7.02 -1.08
C ASP A 94 -21.38 -7.16 0.21
N VAL A 95 -20.20 -7.78 0.12
CA VAL A 95 -19.27 -7.97 1.25
C VAL A 95 -18.65 -6.63 1.66
N PHE A 96 -18.21 -5.82 0.70
CA PHE A 96 -17.66 -4.48 0.94
C PHE A 96 -18.68 -3.54 1.59
N LEU A 97 -19.93 -3.54 1.08
CA LEU A 97 -20.99 -2.65 1.53
C LEU A 97 -21.60 -3.09 2.87
N LYS A 98 -21.88 -4.40 3.06
CA LYS A 98 -22.56 -4.92 4.25
C LYS A 98 -21.62 -5.23 5.42
N LYS A 99 -20.41 -5.79 5.20
CA LYS A 99 -19.52 -6.17 6.32
C LYS A 99 -18.77 -5.00 6.96
N ARG A 100 -18.66 -3.85 6.30
CA ARG A 100 -17.84 -2.72 6.78
C ARG A 100 -18.64 -1.48 7.21
N ASN A 101 -19.97 -1.52 7.14
CA ASN A 101 -20.87 -0.41 7.53
C ASN A 101 -20.37 0.98 7.04
N ILE A 102 -19.96 1.02 5.77
CA ILE A 102 -19.29 2.19 5.18
C ILE A 102 -20.30 3.32 5.00
N GLY A 103 -21.53 2.97 4.60
CA GLY A 103 -22.65 3.89 4.43
C GLY A 103 -23.52 3.46 3.25
N ALA A 104 -24.40 4.35 2.80
CA ALA A 104 -25.19 4.13 1.59
C ALA A 104 -24.30 4.01 0.34
N VAL A 105 -24.74 3.23 -0.64
CA VAL A 105 -24.00 2.98 -1.90
C VAL A 105 -23.66 4.28 -2.64
N SER A 106 -24.58 5.25 -2.66
CA SER A 106 -24.36 6.55 -3.26
C SER A 106 -23.24 7.35 -2.58
N THR A 107 -23.12 7.24 -1.25
CA THR A 107 -22.06 7.89 -0.47
C THR A 107 -20.69 7.25 -0.76
N VAL A 108 -20.65 5.92 -0.89
CA VAL A 108 -19.44 5.17 -1.27
C VAL A 108 -19.00 5.55 -2.69
N PHE A 109 -19.95 5.63 -3.64
CA PHE A 109 -19.66 6.02 -5.02
C PHE A 109 -19.06 7.43 -5.10
N SER A 110 -19.66 8.40 -4.40
CA SER A 110 -19.14 9.78 -4.35
C SER A 110 -17.74 9.86 -3.71
N SER A 111 -17.47 9.03 -2.70
CA SER A 111 -16.14 8.92 -2.08
C SER A 111 -15.10 8.38 -3.07
N ILE A 112 -15.40 7.27 -3.75
CA ILE A 112 -14.51 6.69 -4.77
C ILE A 112 -14.25 7.69 -5.89
N LYS A 113 -15.28 8.39 -6.37
CA LYS A 113 -15.15 9.41 -7.41
C LYS A 113 -14.16 10.50 -6.98
N ARG A 114 -14.36 11.10 -5.80
CA ARG A 114 -13.47 12.14 -5.26
C ARG A 114 -12.04 11.63 -5.10
N LEU A 115 -11.86 10.47 -4.47
CA LEU A 115 -10.53 9.87 -4.27
C LEU A 115 -9.82 9.54 -5.60
N THR A 116 -10.58 9.22 -6.65
CA THR A 116 -10.02 9.01 -8.00
C THR A 116 -9.64 10.34 -8.65
N GLU A 117 -10.49 11.36 -8.57
CA GLU A 117 -10.22 12.71 -9.10
C GLU A 117 -8.98 13.34 -8.44
N GLU A 118 -8.77 13.08 -7.16
CA GLU A 118 -7.60 13.52 -6.38
C GLU A 118 -6.38 12.60 -6.52
N SER A 119 -6.43 11.59 -7.40
CA SER A 119 -5.33 10.65 -7.68
C SER A 119 -4.87 9.79 -6.48
N TYR A 120 -5.75 9.57 -5.49
CA TYR A 120 -5.51 8.60 -4.41
C TYR A 120 -5.88 7.18 -4.81
N LEU A 121 -6.82 7.05 -5.76
CA LEU A 121 -7.23 5.79 -6.34
C LEU A 121 -7.04 5.82 -7.86
N PHE A 122 -6.72 4.67 -8.43
CA PHE A 122 -6.85 4.41 -9.86
C PHE A 122 -7.84 3.29 -10.12
N LYS A 123 -8.32 3.24 -11.36
CA LYS A 123 -9.22 2.20 -11.84
C LYS A 123 -8.51 1.32 -12.86
N GLN A 124 -8.41 0.02 -12.58
CA GLN A 124 -7.83 -0.96 -13.49
C GLN A 124 -8.78 -2.16 -13.61
N ASN A 125 -9.13 -2.56 -14.84
CA ASN A 125 -9.99 -3.72 -15.10
C ASN A 125 -11.32 -3.74 -14.32
N GLY A 126 -11.91 -2.56 -14.09
CA GLY A 126 -13.16 -2.41 -13.32
C GLY A 126 -12.98 -2.46 -11.80
N LEU A 127 -11.75 -2.57 -11.32
CA LEU A 127 -11.37 -2.58 -9.92
C LEU A 127 -10.75 -1.24 -9.52
N TYR A 128 -10.87 -0.87 -8.24
CA TYR A 128 -10.25 0.32 -7.68
C TYR A 128 -9.11 -0.07 -6.75
N GLU A 129 -7.99 0.62 -6.91
CA GLU A 129 -6.76 0.35 -6.17
C GLU A 129 -6.16 1.66 -5.67
N ILE A 130 -5.46 1.60 -4.54
CA ILE A 130 -4.75 2.74 -3.96
C ILE A 130 -3.48 2.97 -4.76
N GLU A 131 -3.28 4.20 -5.23
CA GLU A 131 -2.18 4.61 -6.10
C GLU A 131 -0.81 4.36 -5.44
N ASP A 132 -0.67 4.79 -4.18
CA ASP A 132 0.57 4.62 -3.42
C ASP A 132 0.59 3.27 -2.67
N PRO A 133 1.42 2.29 -3.08
CA PRO A 133 1.50 0.99 -2.44
C PRO A 133 2.10 1.05 -1.02
N PHE A 134 2.94 2.04 -0.72
CA PHE A 134 3.49 2.26 0.62
C PHE A 134 2.45 2.89 1.54
N PHE A 135 1.63 3.82 1.04
CA PHE A 135 0.49 4.34 1.79
C PHE A 135 -0.54 3.23 2.09
N LYS A 136 -0.83 2.36 1.11
CA LYS A 136 -1.67 1.17 1.33
C LYS A 136 -1.11 0.27 2.44
N LYS A 137 0.19 -0.02 2.43
CA LYS A 137 0.85 -0.79 3.51
C LYS A 137 0.79 -0.05 4.85
N TRP A 138 1.00 1.27 4.87
CA TRP A 138 0.90 2.10 6.07
C TRP A 138 -0.50 2.04 6.69
N LEU A 139 -1.56 2.11 5.87
CA LEU A 139 -2.95 1.95 6.30
C LEU A 139 -3.17 0.59 6.97
N ILE A 140 -2.67 -0.49 6.36
CA ILE A 140 -2.74 -1.83 6.93
C ILE A 140 -2.02 -1.87 8.27
N PHE A 141 -0.77 -1.40 8.34
CA PHE A 141 0.05 -1.48 9.57
C PHE A 141 -0.50 -0.63 10.72
N ARG A 142 -0.81 0.65 10.48
CA ARG A 142 -1.19 1.62 11.52
C ARG A 142 -2.65 1.54 11.93
N ARG A 143 -3.53 1.09 11.02
CA ARG A 143 -4.99 1.14 11.22
C ARG A 143 -5.63 -0.23 11.36
N HIS A 144 -4.86 -1.31 11.33
CA HIS A 144 -5.34 -2.67 11.64
C HIS A 144 -6.12 -2.76 12.96
N ARG A 145 -5.77 -1.93 13.96
CA ARG A 145 -6.40 -1.95 15.30
C ARG A 145 -7.75 -1.22 15.41
N PHE A 146 -8.24 -0.54 14.37
CA PHE A 146 -9.34 0.43 14.55
C PHE A 146 -10.74 0.02 14.03
N ILE A 147 -10.95 -1.20 13.53
CA ILE A 147 -12.30 -1.61 13.05
C ILE A 147 -12.80 -2.94 13.62
N PHE A 148 -11.95 -3.71 14.32
CA PHE A 148 -12.38 -4.91 15.03
C PHE A 148 -11.93 -4.83 16.50
N PRO A 149 -12.84 -4.77 17.48
CA PRO A 149 -12.47 -5.29 18.80
C PRO A 149 -12.08 -6.75 18.58
N ALA A 150 -10.97 -7.17 19.19
CA ALA A 150 -10.58 -8.57 19.21
C ALA A 150 -11.83 -9.40 19.54
N SER A 151 -12.21 -10.29 18.63
CA SER A 151 -13.16 -11.34 18.99
C SER A 151 -12.41 -12.25 19.94
N SER A 152 -13.00 -12.39 21.13
CA SER A 152 -12.53 -13.17 22.28
C SER A 152 -12.01 -14.55 21.93
#